data_AF-A0A839GJV5-F1
#
_entry.id   AF-A0A839GJV5-F1
#
_cell.length_a   1.000
_cell.length_b   1.000
_cell.length_c   1.000
_cell.angle_alpha   90.00
_cell.angle_beta   90.00
_cell.angle_gamma   90.00
#
_symmetry.space_group_name_H-M   'P 1'
#
loop_
_entity.id
_entity.type
_entity.pdbx_description
1 polymer ?
#
loop_
_entity_poly.entity_id
_entity_poly.type
_entity_poly.pdbx_seq_one_letter_code
_entity_poly.pdbx_strand_id
1 'polypeptide(L)'
;MASLTKQFTAMAVAMLEKEGLFTFDDPIGLFLTQMQQYHASVTIRHLLTHTSGLPDYEDVIADNRPRQVTDQEVLEMTAARSQRYFTSGHGFRYSNTGYVLLGLLVKKVSDKPIRNYLKEKIFQPLGMQNTVFYQPGSPIPHRAMGYAPNRDKFIFSDQSPCSATQGDGCLYTSVQEYLCWHHALHHHPEFLLAPLLHKVHTAVPDFPNSFYGMGWFFTLRKNGSLELCHSGNTCGFSHLVVSVPEKEAIFLAFSNRADNADLYSPLFTTVSSHPSFQQSSKLVWALPELTR
;
A
#
# COMPACT_ATOMS: atom_id res chain seq x y z
N MET A 1 -1.91 -8.61 4.55
CA MET A 1 -1.71 -7.78 3.33
C MET A 1 -0.50 -6.86 3.41
N ALA A 2 -0.13 -6.34 4.59
CA ALA A 2 0.95 -5.36 4.72
C ALA A 2 0.77 -4.23 3.68
N SER A 3 1.82 -3.81 2.98
CA SER A 3 1.77 -2.73 1.99
C SER A 3 0.79 -2.91 0.83
N LEU A 4 0.27 -4.11 0.54
CA LEU A 4 -0.81 -4.26 -0.44
C LEU A 4 -2.11 -3.53 0.00
N THR A 5 -2.24 -3.22 1.29
CA THR A 5 -3.35 -2.40 1.83
C THR A 5 -3.43 -1.02 1.17
N LYS A 6 -2.28 -0.48 0.74
CA LYS A 6 -2.18 0.84 0.10
C LYS A 6 -3.07 0.97 -1.13
N GLN A 7 -3.31 -0.12 -1.87
CA GLN A 7 -4.21 -0.14 -3.02
C GLN A 7 -5.64 0.25 -2.63
N PHE A 8 -6.14 -0.28 -1.52
CA PHE A 8 -7.48 -0.01 -1.01
C PHE A 8 -7.59 1.43 -0.50
N THR A 9 -6.58 1.88 0.24
CA THR A 9 -6.49 3.26 0.73
C THR A 9 -6.47 4.26 -0.42
N ALA A 10 -5.64 4.02 -1.45
CA ALA A 10 -5.58 4.86 -2.64
C ALA A 10 -6.92 4.90 -3.38
N MET A 11 -7.61 3.77 -3.50
CA MET A 11 -8.95 3.72 -4.11
C MET A 11 -9.97 4.52 -3.30
N ALA A 12 -9.98 4.42 -1.97
CA ALA A 12 -10.87 5.24 -1.15
C ALA A 12 -10.65 6.75 -1.38
N VAL A 13 -9.38 7.18 -1.47
CA VAL A 13 -9.02 8.57 -1.80
C VAL A 13 -9.51 8.94 -3.20
N ALA A 14 -9.34 8.07 -4.20
CA ALA A 14 -9.83 8.32 -5.55
C ALA A 14 -11.36 8.40 -5.65
N MET A 15 -12.09 7.60 -4.87
CA MET A 15 -13.55 7.68 -4.80
C MET A 15 -14.01 9.02 -4.22
N LEU A 16 -13.39 9.49 -3.13
CA LEU A 16 -13.70 10.80 -2.53
C LEU A 16 -13.34 11.97 -3.45
N GLU A 17 -12.24 11.85 -4.22
CA GLU A 17 -11.88 12.84 -5.26
C GLU A 17 -12.94 12.89 -6.36
N LYS A 18 -13.42 11.73 -6.81
CA LYS A 18 -14.51 11.62 -7.81
C LYS A 18 -15.84 12.21 -7.31
N GLU A 19 -16.08 12.18 -6.00
CA GLU A 19 -17.22 12.84 -5.34
C GLU A 19 -17.06 14.37 -5.27
N GLY A 20 -15.91 14.93 -5.70
CA GLY A 20 -15.65 16.37 -5.75
C GLY A 20 -15.28 16.98 -4.40
N LEU A 21 -14.89 16.16 -3.42
CA LEU A 21 -14.60 16.61 -2.06
C LEU A 21 -13.21 17.26 -1.92
N PHE A 22 -12.31 16.96 -2.85
CA PHE A 22 -10.98 17.56 -3.01
C PHE A 22 -10.43 17.22 -4.39
N THR A 23 -9.31 17.82 -4.77
CA THR A 23 -8.48 17.35 -5.90
C THR A 23 -7.20 16.69 -5.39
N PHE A 24 -6.55 15.84 -6.18
CA PHE A 24 -5.26 15.25 -5.76
C PHE A 24 -4.16 16.30 -5.54
N ASP A 25 -4.29 17.49 -6.13
CA ASP A 25 -3.30 18.57 -6.03
C ASP A 25 -3.54 19.48 -4.82
N ASP A 26 -4.62 19.26 -4.07
CA ASP A 26 -4.91 20.00 -2.86
C ASP A 26 -3.86 19.68 -1.77
N PRO A 27 -3.37 20.70 -1.03
CA PRO A 27 -2.50 20.49 0.12
C PRO A 27 -3.19 19.65 1.20
N ILE A 28 -2.49 18.64 1.73
CA ILE A 28 -3.02 17.79 2.80
C ILE A 28 -3.32 18.61 4.07
N GLY A 29 -2.60 19.72 4.27
CA GLY A 29 -2.79 20.66 5.36
C GLY A 29 -4.15 21.35 5.39
N LEU A 30 -4.93 21.32 4.29
CA LEU A 30 -6.32 21.79 4.30
C LEU A 30 -7.24 20.89 5.13
N PHE A 31 -6.89 19.60 5.24
CA PHE A 31 -7.69 18.59 5.94
C PHE A 31 -7.09 18.21 7.29
N LEU A 32 -5.76 18.09 7.33
CA LEU A 32 -4.96 17.77 8.52
C LEU A 32 -4.15 19.00 8.92
N THR A 33 -4.78 19.95 9.62
CA THR A 33 -4.23 21.30 9.87
C THR A 33 -2.89 21.31 10.59
N GLN A 34 -2.58 20.27 11.37
CA GLN A 34 -1.28 20.08 12.02
C GLN A 34 -0.11 20.07 11.01
N MET A 35 -0.36 19.64 9.77
CA MET A 35 0.65 19.60 8.71
C MET A 35 1.03 20.99 8.17
N GLN A 36 0.25 22.04 8.46
CA GLN A 36 0.47 23.37 7.88
C GLN A 36 1.78 24.03 8.36
N GLN A 37 2.27 23.70 9.55
CA GLN A 37 3.44 24.37 10.12
C GLN A 37 4.73 24.08 9.31
N TYR A 38 4.97 22.82 8.95
CA TYR A 38 6.21 22.41 8.29
C TYR A 38 6.00 21.76 6.91
N HIS A 39 4.79 21.32 6.61
CA HIS A 39 4.49 20.48 5.45
C HIS A 39 3.35 21.04 4.60
N ALA A 40 3.14 22.36 4.61
CA ALA A 40 2.06 23.03 3.89
C ALA A 40 2.05 22.77 2.37
N SER A 41 3.19 22.43 1.77
CA SER A 41 3.30 22.13 0.33
C SER A 41 3.08 20.65 -0.02
N VAL A 42 2.88 19.78 0.97
CA VAL A 42 2.59 18.35 0.71
C VAL A 42 1.16 18.24 0.22
N THR A 43 0.95 17.65 -0.95
CA THR A 43 -0.37 17.45 -1.56
C THR A 43 -0.80 15.99 -1.41
N ILE A 44 -2.09 15.72 -1.64
CA ILE A 44 -2.63 14.35 -1.63
C ILE A 44 -1.90 13.49 -2.69
N ARG A 45 -1.61 14.05 -3.87
CA ARG A 45 -0.82 13.43 -4.93
C ARG A 45 0.56 13.01 -4.43
N HIS A 46 1.27 13.91 -3.74
CA HIS A 46 2.60 13.61 -3.19
C HIS A 46 2.59 12.41 -2.24
N LEU A 47 1.51 12.22 -1.48
CA LEU A 47 1.34 11.04 -0.62
C LEU A 47 1.05 9.77 -1.43
N LEU A 48 0.13 9.84 -2.41
CA LEU A 48 -0.25 8.71 -3.27
C LEU A 48 0.93 8.17 -4.10
N THR A 49 1.89 9.04 -4.44
CA THR A 49 3.01 8.71 -5.33
C THR A 49 4.37 8.57 -4.63
N HIS A 50 4.44 8.64 -3.29
CA HIS A 50 5.70 8.61 -2.53
C HIS A 50 6.70 9.72 -2.92
N THR A 51 6.19 10.91 -3.24
CA THR A 51 7.00 12.09 -3.57
C THR A 51 6.89 13.21 -2.54
N SER A 52 6.36 12.90 -1.34
CA SER A 52 6.18 13.89 -0.26
C SER A 52 7.49 14.36 0.37
N GLY A 53 8.49 13.47 0.43
CA GLY A 53 9.74 13.68 1.16
C GLY A 53 9.61 13.54 2.67
N LEU A 54 8.44 13.10 3.18
CA LEU A 54 8.22 12.90 4.62
C LEU A 54 9.03 11.69 5.13
N PRO A 55 9.62 11.77 6.33
CA PRO A 55 10.21 10.61 7.00
C PRO A 55 9.21 9.46 7.16
N ASP A 56 9.66 8.23 7.00
CA ASP A 56 8.86 7.07 7.40
C ASP A 56 8.76 7.03 8.93
N TYR A 57 7.54 6.86 9.46
CA TYR A 57 7.33 6.81 10.90
C TYR A 57 7.92 5.54 11.50
N GLU A 58 8.03 4.45 10.72
CA GLU A 58 8.64 3.20 11.17
C GLU A 58 10.14 3.39 11.49
N ASP A 59 10.84 4.25 10.74
CA ASP A 59 12.25 4.64 10.99
C ASP A 59 12.42 5.52 12.25
N VAL A 60 11.32 6.09 12.74
CA VAL A 60 11.33 7.18 13.73
C VAL A 60 10.83 6.73 15.10
N ILE A 61 9.99 5.69 15.15
CA ILE A 61 9.54 5.12 16.41
C ILE A 61 10.61 4.21 17.01
N ALA A 62 10.61 4.10 18.34
CA ALA A 62 11.47 3.14 19.02
C ALA A 62 10.90 1.72 18.92
N ASP A 63 11.75 0.74 18.62
CA ASP A 63 11.39 -0.68 18.50
C ASP A 63 10.77 -1.26 19.79
N ASN A 64 11.17 -0.73 20.95
CA ASN A 64 10.76 -1.24 22.27
C ASN A 64 9.51 -0.52 22.84
N ARG A 65 8.69 0.09 22.00
CA ARG A 65 7.51 0.83 22.44
C ARG A 65 6.53 -0.11 23.18
N PRO A 66 6.01 0.26 24.37
CA PRO A 66 5.18 -0.63 25.17
C PRO A 66 3.76 -0.85 24.59
N ARG A 67 3.36 -0.01 23.63
CA ARG A 67 2.06 -0.09 22.95
C ARG A 67 2.20 0.24 21.47
N GLN A 68 1.26 -0.27 20.68
CA GLN A 68 1.21 0.00 19.26
C GLN A 68 0.96 1.49 18.98
N VAL A 69 1.56 2.00 17.90
CA VAL A 69 1.40 3.37 17.43
C VAL A 69 0.05 3.52 16.72
N THR A 70 -0.63 4.63 16.99
CA THR A 70 -1.90 4.96 16.36
C THR A 70 -1.71 5.89 15.17
N ASP A 71 -2.68 5.93 14.24
CA ASP A 71 -2.68 6.86 13.10
C ASP A 71 -2.47 8.31 13.54
N GLN A 72 -3.12 8.70 14.65
CA GLN A 72 -3.06 10.05 15.19
C GLN A 72 -1.65 10.38 15.73
N GLU A 73 -0.99 9.42 16.37
CA GLU A 73 0.40 9.61 16.81
C GLU A 73 1.35 9.75 15.62
N VAL A 74 1.12 9.03 14.52
CA VAL A 74 1.90 9.21 13.29
C VAL A 74 1.74 10.64 12.79
N LEU A 75 0.52 11.16 12.69
CA LEU A 75 0.27 12.55 12.30
C LEU A 75 0.99 13.56 13.22
N GLU A 76 0.89 13.39 14.54
CA GLU A 76 1.54 14.28 15.51
C GLU A 76 3.06 14.24 15.39
N MET A 77 3.63 13.05 15.25
CA MET A 77 5.06 12.84 15.05
C MET A 77 5.55 13.48 13.74
N THR A 78 4.79 13.38 12.66
CA THR A 78 5.13 13.99 11.38
C THR A 78 5.01 15.51 11.45
N ALA A 79 3.93 16.02 12.02
CA ALA A 79 3.65 17.45 12.14
C ALA A 79 4.65 18.18 13.05
N ALA A 80 5.19 17.50 14.07
CA ALA A 80 6.18 18.08 14.99
C ALA A 80 7.60 18.19 14.40
N ARG A 81 7.85 17.66 13.19
CA ARG A 81 9.20 17.61 12.58
C ARG A 81 9.26 18.41 11.30
N SER A 82 10.25 19.30 11.20
CA SER A 82 10.57 20.01 9.96
C SER A 82 11.44 19.21 8.98
N GLN A 83 12.09 18.14 9.47
CA GLN A 83 12.98 17.32 8.66
C GLN A 83 12.23 16.60 7.54
N ARG A 84 12.84 16.58 6.36
CA ARG A 84 12.38 15.87 5.16
C ARG A 84 13.57 15.22 4.49
N TYR A 85 13.34 14.13 3.76
CA TYR A 85 14.35 13.56 2.87
C TYR A 85 14.66 14.48 1.69
N PHE A 86 13.63 15.16 1.17
CA PHE A 86 13.72 16.12 0.06
C PHE A 86 12.49 17.03 0.03
N THR A 87 12.53 18.09 -0.79
CA THR A 87 11.36 18.94 -1.04
C THR A 87 10.30 18.15 -1.80
N SER A 88 9.04 18.26 -1.36
CA SER A 88 7.91 17.56 -1.98
C SER A 88 7.87 17.77 -3.50
N GLY A 89 7.64 16.69 -4.25
CA GLY A 89 7.65 16.67 -5.72
C GLY A 89 9.03 16.55 -6.37
N HIS A 90 10.14 16.71 -5.63
CA HIS A 90 11.50 16.70 -6.19
C HIS A 90 12.26 15.39 -6.02
N GLY A 91 11.61 14.35 -5.51
CA GLY A 91 12.21 13.04 -5.29
C GLY A 91 11.17 11.95 -5.13
N PHE A 92 11.66 10.72 -5.11
CA PHE A 92 10.86 9.53 -4.84
C PHE A 92 11.49 8.77 -3.67
N ARG A 93 10.70 8.51 -2.63
CA ARG A 93 11.08 7.63 -1.52
C ARG A 93 9.84 7.07 -0.88
N TYR A 94 9.76 5.74 -0.87
CA TYR A 94 8.68 5.00 -0.26
C TYR A 94 8.56 5.39 1.22
N SER A 95 7.34 5.65 1.67
CA SER A 95 7.08 6.03 3.06
C SER A 95 5.67 5.58 3.48
N ASN A 96 5.60 4.79 4.55
CA ASN A 96 4.34 4.36 5.13
C ASN A 96 3.56 5.53 5.74
N THR A 97 4.24 6.56 6.25
CA THR A 97 3.65 7.80 6.76
C THR A 97 2.62 8.37 5.80
N GLY A 98 2.94 8.44 4.50
CA GLY A 98 2.04 9.03 3.53
C GLY A 98 0.68 8.33 3.45
N TYR A 99 0.67 7.00 3.54
CA TYR A 99 -0.55 6.21 3.48
C TYR A 99 -1.35 6.20 4.79
N VAL A 100 -0.69 6.36 5.95
CA VAL A 100 -1.40 6.61 7.22
C VAL A 100 -2.11 7.97 7.16
N LEU A 101 -1.45 9.00 6.64
CA LEU A 101 -2.07 10.32 6.46
C LEU A 101 -3.24 10.29 5.48
N LEU A 102 -3.16 9.50 4.40
CA LEU A 102 -4.28 9.27 3.49
C LEU A 102 -5.45 8.55 4.18
N GLY A 103 -5.17 7.62 5.10
CA GLY A 103 -6.20 7.02 5.96
C GLY A 103 -6.93 8.03 6.84
N LEU A 104 -6.17 8.97 7.43
CA LEU A 104 -6.73 10.09 8.21
C LEU A 104 -7.50 11.09 7.34
N LEU A 105 -7.06 11.34 6.10
CA LEU A 105 -7.81 12.13 5.12
C LEU A 105 -9.18 11.50 4.84
N VAL A 106 -9.23 10.20 4.54
CA VAL A 106 -10.49 9.47 4.32
C VAL A 106 -11.39 9.64 5.54
N LYS A 107 -10.85 9.48 6.75
CA LYS A 107 -11.61 9.70 7.99
C LYS A 107 -12.14 11.12 8.11
N LYS A 108 -11.32 12.12 7.83
CA LYS A 108 -11.67 13.53 7.96
C LYS A 108 -12.76 13.95 6.98
N VAL A 109 -12.69 13.47 5.74
CA VAL A 109 -13.58 13.88 4.65
C VAL A 109 -14.90 13.10 4.67
N SER A 110 -14.87 11.81 5.01
CA SER A 110 -16.06 10.96 5.03
C SER A 110 -16.79 10.90 6.39
N ASP A 111 -16.19 11.48 7.43
CA ASP A 111 -16.62 11.35 8.84
C ASP A 111 -16.75 9.89 9.33
N LYS A 112 -16.02 8.97 8.68
CA LYS A 112 -16.02 7.53 9.01
C LYS A 112 -14.59 7.03 9.12
N PRO A 113 -14.23 6.22 10.15
CA PRO A 113 -12.95 5.53 10.16
C PRO A 113 -12.72 4.77 8.84
N ILE A 114 -11.50 4.79 8.30
CA ILE A 114 -11.19 4.18 6.99
C ILE A 114 -11.66 2.71 6.89
N ARG A 115 -11.54 1.93 7.97
CA ARG A 115 -12.08 0.57 8.04
C ARG A 115 -13.58 0.47 7.73
N ASN A 116 -14.38 1.43 8.17
CA ASN A 116 -15.83 1.45 7.95
C ASN A 116 -16.13 1.95 6.54
N TYR A 117 -15.40 2.98 6.09
CA TYR A 117 -15.50 3.48 4.72
C TYR A 117 -15.20 2.39 3.69
N LEU A 118 -14.05 1.71 3.82
CA LEU A 118 -13.66 0.61 2.93
C LEU A 118 -14.63 -0.57 3.00
N LYS A 119 -15.15 -0.90 4.19
CA LYS A 119 -16.17 -1.95 4.33
C LYS A 119 -17.43 -1.64 3.53
N GLU A 120 -17.95 -0.42 3.65
CA GLU A 120 -19.18 0.03 2.98
C GLU A 120 -18.98 0.22 1.47
N LYS A 121 -17.86 0.83 1.07
CA LYS A 121 -17.65 1.30 -0.29
C LYS A 121 -16.90 0.32 -1.19
N ILE A 122 -16.18 -0.64 -0.62
CA ILE A 122 -15.38 -1.60 -1.39
C ILE A 122 -15.73 -3.04 -1.01
N PHE A 123 -15.60 -3.40 0.27
CA PHE A 123 -15.66 -4.82 0.65
C PHE A 123 -17.05 -5.41 0.49
N GLN A 124 -18.10 -4.72 0.94
CA GLN A 124 -19.49 -5.19 0.79
C GLN A 124 -19.92 -5.26 -0.69
N PRO A 125 -19.73 -4.21 -1.52
CA PRO A 125 -20.07 -4.27 -2.95
C PRO A 125 -19.35 -5.37 -3.73
N LEU A 126 -18.10 -5.69 -3.36
CA LEU A 126 -17.30 -6.71 -4.03
C LEU A 126 -17.41 -8.11 -3.42
N GLY A 127 -18.25 -8.30 -2.40
CA GLY A 127 -18.43 -9.59 -1.73
C GLY A 127 -17.23 -10.04 -0.88
N MET A 128 -16.35 -9.12 -0.48
CA MET A 128 -15.16 -9.39 0.34
C MET A 128 -15.49 -9.39 1.85
N GLN A 129 -16.38 -10.27 2.27
CA GLN A 129 -17.01 -10.23 3.60
C GLN A 129 -16.04 -10.51 4.76
N ASN A 130 -14.94 -11.23 4.49
CA ASN A 130 -13.93 -11.58 5.50
C ASN A 130 -12.76 -10.59 5.53
N THR A 131 -12.76 -9.59 4.64
CA THR A 131 -11.72 -8.59 4.57
C THR A 131 -11.92 -7.53 5.66
N VAL A 132 -10.95 -7.42 6.56
CA VAL A 132 -11.03 -6.58 7.76
C VAL A 132 -9.68 -5.97 8.12
N PHE A 133 -9.69 -4.79 8.75
CA PHE A 133 -8.50 -4.27 9.41
C PHE A 133 -8.29 -4.95 10.75
N TYR A 134 -7.03 -5.20 11.10
CA TYR A 134 -6.67 -5.54 12.46
C TYR A 134 -7.04 -4.42 13.42
N GLN A 135 -7.52 -4.81 14.60
CA GLN A 135 -7.77 -3.92 15.72
C GLN A 135 -7.26 -4.61 16.99
N PRO A 136 -6.51 -3.90 17.85
CA PRO A 136 -6.04 -4.47 19.12
C PRO A 136 -7.21 -5.05 19.92
N GLY A 137 -7.05 -6.31 20.36
CA GLY A 137 -8.05 -7.02 21.17
C GLY A 137 -9.27 -7.54 20.39
N SER A 138 -9.37 -7.31 19.08
CA SER A 138 -10.46 -7.85 18.26
C SER A 138 -10.05 -9.15 17.56
N PRO A 139 -10.85 -10.22 17.61
CA PRO A 139 -10.54 -11.46 16.92
C PRO A 139 -10.74 -11.31 15.40
N ILE A 140 -9.88 -11.96 14.62
CA ILE A 140 -10.07 -12.14 13.16
C ILE A 140 -10.23 -13.64 12.90
N PRO A 141 -11.45 -14.12 12.60
CA PRO A 141 -11.71 -15.53 12.35
C PRO A 141 -10.85 -16.08 11.20
N HIS A 142 -10.39 -17.32 11.34
CA HIS A 142 -9.63 -18.05 10.32
C HIS A 142 -8.36 -17.34 9.81
N ARG A 143 -7.83 -16.36 10.56
CA ARG A 143 -6.59 -15.69 10.19
C ARG A 143 -5.40 -16.65 10.31
N ALA A 144 -4.48 -16.57 9.36
CA ALA A 144 -3.15 -17.15 9.54
C ALA A 144 -2.39 -16.35 10.60
N MET A 145 -1.57 -17.03 11.41
CA MET A 145 -0.67 -16.40 12.36
C MET A 145 0.72 -16.23 11.73
N GLY A 146 1.38 -15.11 12.00
CA GLY A 146 2.68 -14.77 11.43
C GLY A 146 3.87 -15.40 12.16
N TYR A 147 4.87 -15.83 11.39
CA TYR A 147 6.09 -16.45 11.91
C TYR A 147 7.35 -15.87 11.25
N ALA A 148 8.47 -15.82 11.97
CA ALA A 148 9.77 -15.43 11.44
C ALA A 148 10.79 -16.57 11.56
N PRO A 149 11.71 -16.74 10.58
CA PRO A 149 12.81 -17.67 10.73
C PRO A 149 13.74 -17.23 11.88
N ASN A 150 14.21 -18.19 12.66
CA ASN A 150 15.20 -18.00 13.71
C ASN A 150 16.09 -19.24 13.75
N ARG A 151 17.23 -19.17 13.05
CA ARG A 151 18.11 -20.32 12.79
C ARG A 151 17.28 -21.45 12.13
N ASP A 152 17.29 -22.65 12.70
CA ASP A 152 16.64 -23.84 12.14
C ASP A 152 15.15 -23.96 12.51
N LYS A 153 14.54 -22.95 13.14
CA LYS A 153 13.12 -22.98 13.56
C LYS A 153 12.38 -21.71 13.19
N PHE A 154 11.06 -21.78 13.20
CA PHE A 154 10.17 -20.62 13.13
C PHE A 154 9.75 -20.17 14.53
N ILE A 155 9.78 -18.86 14.77
CA ILE A 155 9.25 -18.25 15.98
C ILE A 155 8.02 -17.40 15.67
N PHE A 156 7.13 -17.28 16.65
CA PHE A 156 5.96 -16.42 16.55
C PHE A 156 6.37 -14.95 16.31
N SER A 157 5.78 -14.31 15.30
CA SER A 157 6.11 -12.94 14.89
C SER A 157 4.89 -12.30 14.22
N ASP A 158 3.76 -12.24 14.90
CA ASP A 158 2.49 -11.89 14.26
C ASP A 158 2.17 -10.39 14.22
N GLN A 159 2.63 -9.62 15.20
CA GLN A 159 2.37 -8.19 15.35
C GLN A 159 3.63 -7.44 15.79
N SER A 160 3.70 -6.15 15.45
CA SER A 160 4.75 -5.21 15.84
C SER A 160 4.13 -3.93 16.44
N PRO A 161 4.95 -3.00 16.94
CA PRO A 161 4.47 -1.67 17.34
C PRO A 161 3.73 -0.92 16.22
N CYS A 162 3.99 -1.21 14.94
CA CYS A 162 3.33 -0.58 13.79
C CYS A 162 1.97 -1.22 13.46
N SER A 163 1.65 -2.42 13.97
CA SER A 163 0.50 -3.17 13.46
C SER A 163 -0.88 -2.64 13.84
N ALA A 164 -0.98 -1.45 14.45
CA ALA A 164 -2.26 -0.78 14.70
C ALA A 164 -2.54 0.40 13.75
N THR A 165 -1.59 0.77 12.89
CA THR A 165 -1.84 1.80 11.88
C THR A 165 -2.76 1.29 10.78
N GLN A 166 -3.61 2.18 10.28
CA GLN A 166 -4.51 1.94 9.17
C GLN A 166 -4.13 2.86 8.00
N GLY A 167 -4.20 2.29 6.80
CA GLY A 167 -3.95 3.02 5.55
C GLY A 167 -2.73 2.47 4.79
N ASP A 168 -1.63 2.28 5.50
CA ASP A 168 -0.37 1.74 4.99
C ASP A 168 -0.30 0.20 5.04
N GLY A 169 -0.99 -0.42 6.02
CA GLY A 169 -0.93 -1.85 6.31
C GLY A 169 -2.14 -2.39 7.08
N CYS A 170 -1.94 -3.58 7.68
CA CYS A 170 -2.87 -4.18 8.66
C CYS A 170 -4.26 -4.61 8.14
N LEU A 171 -4.48 -4.62 6.82
CA LEU A 171 -5.63 -5.29 6.23
C LEU A 171 -5.38 -6.82 6.16
N TYR A 172 -6.38 -7.58 6.58
CA TYR A 172 -6.45 -9.03 6.46
C TYR A 172 -7.50 -9.37 5.41
N THR A 173 -7.16 -10.27 4.49
CA THR A 173 -8.03 -10.76 3.42
C THR A 173 -7.57 -12.16 3.02
N SER A 174 -8.39 -12.88 2.24
CA SER A 174 -8.04 -14.15 1.63
C SER A 174 -7.57 -13.95 0.18
N VAL A 175 -6.89 -14.96 -0.39
CA VAL A 175 -6.53 -14.95 -1.82
C VAL A 175 -7.79 -14.87 -2.69
N GLN A 176 -8.87 -15.56 -2.28
CA GLN A 176 -10.14 -15.58 -2.99
C GLN A 176 -10.79 -14.19 -3.04
N GLU A 177 -10.85 -13.48 -1.91
CA GLU A 177 -11.42 -12.14 -1.87
C GLU A 177 -10.51 -11.10 -2.56
N TYR A 178 -9.19 -11.30 -2.50
CA TYR A 178 -8.27 -10.45 -3.27
C TYR A 178 -8.48 -10.60 -4.78
N LEU A 179 -8.87 -11.77 -5.28
CA LEU A 179 -9.24 -11.93 -6.70
C LEU A 179 -10.49 -11.13 -7.07
N CYS A 180 -11.47 -11.02 -6.17
CA CYS A 180 -12.63 -10.14 -6.38
C CYS A 180 -12.21 -8.67 -6.49
N TRP A 181 -11.32 -8.22 -5.60
CA TRP A 181 -10.72 -6.89 -5.66
C TRP A 181 -9.98 -6.66 -6.98
N HIS A 182 -9.07 -7.56 -7.36
CA HIS A 182 -8.28 -7.45 -8.57
C HIS A 182 -9.14 -7.43 -9.83
N HIS A 183 -10.16 -8.30 -9.92
CA HIS A 183 -11.09 -8.30 -11.03
C HIS A 183 -11.81 -6.95 -11.16
N ALA A 184 -12.26 -6.38 -10.03
CA ALA A 184 -12.95 -5.09 -10.01
C ALA A 184 -12.09 -3.94 -10.57
N LEU A 185 -10.77 -3.95 -10.32
CA LEU A 185 -9.83 -2.93 -10.80
C LEU A 185 -9.79 -2.80 -12.33
N HIS A 186 -10.24 -3.82 -13.05
CA HIS A 186 -10.17 -3.87 -14.52
C HIS A 186 -11.54 -3.92 -15.19
N HIS A 187 -12.59 -4.35 -14.48
CA HIS A 187 -13.89 -4.64 -15.07
C HIS A 187 -15.05 -3.89 -14.42
N HIS A 188 -14.86 -3.31 -13.23
CA HIS A 188 -15.93 -2.60 -12.54
C HIS A 188 -15.78 -1.08 -12.73
N PRO A 189 -16.74 -0.38 -13.36
CA PRO A 189 -16.63 1.03 -13.73
C PRO A 189 -16.27 1.98 -12.58
N GLU A 190 -16.67 1.64 -11.35
CA GLU A 190 -16.37 2.43 -10.16
C GLU A 190 -14.91 2.31 -9.71
N PHE A 191 -14.22 1.21 -10.03
CA PHE A 191 -12.90 0.86 -9.49
C PHE A 191 -11.80 0.80 -10.56
N LEU A 192 -12.07 1.25 -11.80
CA LEU A 192 -11.12 1.14 -12.91
C LEU A 192 -9.78 1.81 -12.58
N LEU A 193 -8.72 1.00 -12.53
CA LEU A 193 -7.39 1.45 -12.13
C LEU A 193 -6.66 2.20 -13.24
N ALA A 194 -6.79 1.78 -14.50
CA ALA A 194 -5.99 2.34 -15.60
C ALA A 194 -6.16 3.87 -15.78
N PRO A 195 -7.38 4.45 -15.74
CA PRO A 195 -7.54 5.91 -15.77
C PRO A 195 -6.90 6.61 -14.56
N LEU A 196 -6.94 5.99 -13.38
CA LEU A 196 -6.34 6.54 -12.16
C LEU A 196 -4.81 6.56 -12.25
N LEU A 197 -4.18 5.50 -12.78
CA LEU A 197 -2.74 5.46 -13.02
C LEU A 197 -2.29 6.49 -14.06
N HIS A 198 -3.10 6.75 -15.09
CA HIS A 198 -2.83 7.83 -16.04
C HIS A 198 -2.88 9.20 -15.34
N LYS A 199 -3.83 9.41 -14.42
CA LYS A 199 -4.01 10.68 -13.69
C LYS A 199 -3.00 10.89 -12.57
N VAL A 200 -2.59 9.84 -11.86
CA VAL A 200 -1.75 9.91 -10.65
C VAL A 200 -0.67 8.84 -10.67
N HIS A 201 0.52 9.24 -11.09
CA HIS A 201 1.72 8.43 -10.98
C HIS A 201 2.97 9.32 -10.85
N THR A 202 4.09 8.69 -10.53
CA THR A 202 5.43 9.27 -10.66
C THR A 202 6.39 8.22 -11.23
N ALA A 203 7.47 8.66 -11.86
CA ALA A 203 8.50 7.74 -12.33
C ALA A 203 9.28 7.14 -11.15
N VAL A 204 9.61 5.85 -11.24
CA VAL A 204 10.52 5.21 -10.29
C VAL A 204 11.96 5.43 -10.80
N PRO A 205 12.84 6.10 -10.05
CA PRO A 205 14.21 6.34 -10.47
C PRO A 205 14.94 5.04 -10.83
N ASP A 206 15.81 5.08 -11.84
CA ASP A 206 16.61 3.95 -12.33
C ASP A 206 15.83 2.79 -12.99
N PHE A 207 14.50 2.88 -13.07
CA PHE A 207 13.65 1.90 -13.77
C PHE A 207 12.93 2.56 -14.96
N PRO A 208 13.47 2.44 -16.20
CA PRO A 208 12.84 3.00 -17.39
C PRO A 208 11.39 2.51 -17.57
N ASN A 209 10.51 3.42 -18.00
CA ASN A 209 9.08 3.16 -18.22
C ASN A 209 8.35 2.54 -17.01
N SER A 210 8.87 2.75 -15.81
CA SER A 210 8.32 2.22 -14.57
C SER A 210 7.93 3.34 -13.64
N PHE A 211 6.81 3.14 -12.95
CA PHE A 211 6.09 4.18 -12.24
C PHE A 211 5.52 3.64 -10.94
N TYR A 212 5.21 4.54 -10.02
CA TYR A 212 4.40 4.26 -8.84
C TYR A 212 3.18 5.17 -8.81
N GLY A 213 2.02 4.60 -8.50
CA GLY A 213 0.78 5.35 -8.33
C GLY A 213 -0.32 4.46 -7.79
N MET A 214 -1.23 5.06 -7.02
CA MET A 214 -2.44 4.38 -6.51
C MET A 214 -2.18 3.05 -5.78
N GLY A 215 -1.08 2.95 -5.05
CA GLY A 215 -0.72 1.72 -4.33
C GLY A 215 -0.13 0.62 -5.21
N TRP A 216 0.31 0.93 -6.43
CA TRP A 216 0.91 -0.01 -7.38
C TRP A 216 2.23 0.51 -7.92
N PHE A 217 3.22 -0.38 -8.00
CA PHE A 217 4.29 -0.25 -8.98
C PHE A 217 3.78 -0.75 -10.33
N PHE A 218 4.16 -0.11 -11.42
CA PHE A 218 3.79 -0.57 -12.74
C PHE A 218 4.80 -0.22 -13.82
N THR A 219 4.88 -1.04 -14.85
CA THR A 219 5.70 -0.80 -16.04
C THR A 219 4.82 -0.75 -17.28
N LEU A 220 5.05 0.27 -18.12
CA LEU A 220 4.50 0.31 -19.48
C LEU A 220 5.36 -0.57 -20.40
N ARG A 221 4.80 -1.69 -20.85
CA ARG A 221 5.46 -2.62 -21.76
C ARG A 221 5.56 -2.03 -23.17
N LYS A 222 6.43 -2.60 -24.00
CA LYS A 222 6.66 -2.14 -25.39
C LYS A 222 5.39 -2.15 -26.26
N ASN A 223 4.46 -3.07 -26.00
CA ASN A 223 3.17 -3.16 -26.68
C ASN A 223 2.10 -2.21 -26.09
N GLY A 224 2.47 -1.35 -25.14
CA GLY A 224 1.56 -0.43 -24.46
C GLY A 224 0.76 -1.06 -23.30
N SER A 225 0.88 -2.37 -23.05
CA SER A 225 0.17 -2.99 -21.92
C SER A 225 0.86 -2.76 -20.58
N LEU A 226 0.08 -2.83 -19.50
CA LEU A 226 0.56 -2.64 -18.13
C LEU A 226 1.04 -3.98 -17.55
N GLU A 227 2.19 -3.95 -16.89
CA GLU A 227 2.52 -4.92 -15.85
C GLU A 227 2.44 -4.21 -14.50
N LEU A 228 1.55 -4.70 -13.63
CA LEU A 228 1.36 -4.19 -12.28
C LEU A 228 2.06 -5.11 -11.29
N CYS A 229 2.71 -4.54 -10.28
CA CYS A 229 3.25 -5.31 -9.19
C CYS A 229 3.24 -4.54 -7.87
N HIS A 230 3.22 -5.27 -6.77
CA HIS A 230 3.49 -4.72 -5.45
C HIS A 230 3.82 -5.88 -4.49
N SER A 231 4.69 -5.63 -3.53
CA SER A 231 5.00 -6.55 -2.42
C SER A 231 4.38 -6.05 -1.11
N GLY A 232 4.17 -6.94 -0.16
CA GLY A 232 3.77 -6.55 1.19
C GLY A 232 4.59 -7.32 2.18
N ASN A 233 5.42 -6.65 2.97
CA ASN A 233 6.23 -7.29 4.00
C ASN A 233 5.94 -6.63 5.34
N THR A 234 5.79 -7.44 6.38
CA THR A 234 5.67 -6.99 7.77
C THR A 234 6.11 -8.13 8.69
N CYS A 235 6.05 -7.94 10.00
CA CYS A 235 6.33 -9.01 10.95
C CYS A 235 5.46 -10.24 10.63
N GLY A 236 6.11 -11.36 10.36
CA GLY A 236 5.45 -12.65 10.14
C GLY A 236 4.69 -12.81 8.84
N PHE A 237 4.68 -11.84 7.93
CA PHE A 237 3.94 -11.95 6.67
C PHE A 237 4.69 -11.34 5.50
N SER A 238 4.63 -12.03 4.37
CA SER A 238 5.19 -11.57 3.12
C SER A 238 4.28 -11.94 1.94
N HIS A 239 4.08 -10.98 1.05
CA HIS A 239 3.14 -11.08 -0.05
C HIS A 239 3.76 -10.55 -1.34
N LEU A 240 3.37 -11.15 -2.46
CA LEU A 240 3.71 -10.69 -3.80
C LEU A 240 2.48 -10.76 -4.70
N VAL A 241 2.29 -9.70 -5.48
CA VAL A 241 1.32 -9.65 -6.56
C VAL A 241 2.01 -9.17 -7.83
N VAL A 242 1.79 -9.90 -8.92
CA VAL A 242 2.17 -9.50 -10.29
C VAL A 242 0.96 -9.72 -11.18
N SER A 243 0.59 -8.72 -11.98
CA SER A 243 -0.59 -8.77 -12.85
C SER A 243 -0.28 -8.20 -14.23
N VAL A 244 -0.75 -8.88 -15.26
CA VAL A 244 -0.73 -8.41 -16.66
C VAL A 244 -2.18 -8.39 -17.16
N PRO A 245 -2.91 -7.27 -16.98
CA PRO A 245 -4.36 -7.23 -17.21
C PRO A 245 -4.75 -7.54 -18.66
N GLU A 246 -3.93 -7.13 -19.63
CA GLU A 246 -4.13 -7.42 -21.07
C GLU A 246 -4.21 -8.93 -21.36
N LYS A 247 -3.60 -9.77 -20.52
CA LYS A 247 -3.62 -11.23 -20.65
C LYS A 247 -4.53 -11.91 -19.62
N GLU A 248 -5.32 -11.13 -18.88
CA GLU A 248 -6.16 -11.60 -17.77
C GLU A 248 -5.38 -12.48 -16.77
N ALA A 249 -4.10 -12.17 -16.56
CA ALA A 249 -3.18 -13.02 -15.81
C ALA A 249 -2.75 -12.34 -14.52
N ILE A 250 -2.85 -13.07 -13.40
CA ILE A 250 -2.35 -12.65 -12.10
C ILE A 250 -1.59 -13.78 -11.40
N PHE A 251 -0.47 -13.42 -10.78
CA PHE A 251 0.28 -14.25 -9.85
C PHE A 251 0.14 -13.68 -8.44
N LEU A 252 -0.27 -14.54 -7.49
CA LEU A 252 -0.45 -14.21 -6.09
C LEU A 252 0.34 -15.18 -5.21
N ALA A 253 1.16 -14.64 -4.32
CA ALA A 253 1.82 -15.42 -3.28
C ALA A 253 1.61 -14.74 -1.93
N PHE A 254 0.77 -15.33 -1.06
CA PHE A 254 0.54 -14.85 0.30
C PHE A 254 1.14 -15.83 1.30
N SER A 255 2.09 -15.37 2.11
CA SER A 255 2.81 -16.17 3.08
C SER A 255 2.66 -15.59 4.49
N ASN A 256 2.51 -16.48 5.48
CA ASN A 256 2.59 -16.15 6.91
C ASN A 256 4.01 -16.39 7.47
N ARG A 257 5.01 -16.07 6.64
CA ARG A 257 6.42 -16.15 6.95
C ARG A 257 7.07 -14.80 6.65
N ALA A 258 7.69 -14.20 7.66
CA ALA A 258 8.59 -13.05 7.50
C ALA A 258 9.85 -13.46 6.74
N ASP A 259 10.58 -12.46 6.24
CA ASP A 259 11.88 -12.64 5.60
C ASP A 259 11.87 -13.75 4.54
N ASN A 260 10.94 -13.61 3.59
CA ASN A 260 10.81 -14.53 2.48
C ASN A 260 11.75 -14.16 1.32
N ALA A 261 12.86 -13.44 1.59
CA ALA A 261 13.87 -13.06 0.60
C ALA A 261 14.25 -14.26 -0.30
N ASP A 262 14.54 -15.39 0.34
CA ASP A 262 14.91 -16.65 -0.31
C ASP A 262 13.78 -17.29 -1.13
N LEU A 263 12.51 -16.93 -0.85
CA LEU A 263 11.37 -17.41 -1.64
C LEU A 263 11.11 -16.54 -2.87
N TYR A 264 11.55 -15.28 -2.90
CA TYR A 264 11.30 -14.43 -4.06
C TYR A 264 11.94 -14.99 -5.34
N SER A 265 13.21 -15.42 -5.27
CA SER A 265 13.91 -15.99 -6.43
C SER A 265 13.16 -17.18 -7.08
N PRO A 266 12.76 -18.24 -6.36
CA PRO A 266 11.99 -19.34 -6.95
C PRO A 266 10.57 -18.92 -7.38
N LEU A 267 9.91 -18.00 -6.65
CA LEU A 267 8.60 -17.48 -7.06
C LEU A 267 8.70 -16.72 -8.39
N PHE A 268 9.68 -15.83 -8.52
CA PHE A 268 9.87 -15.07 -9.74
C PHE A 268 10.37 -15.93 -10.91
N THR A 269 11.15 -16.97 -10.64
CA THR A 269 11.50 -17.99 -11.66
C THR A 269 10.22 -18.67 -12.18
N THR A 270 9.30 -19.00 -11.27
CA THR A 270 7.99 -19.57 -11.62
C THR A 270 7.12 -18.60 -12.42
N VAL A 271 7.10 -17.31 -12.04
CA VAL A 271 6.40 -16.26 -12.80
C VAL A 271 6.98 -16.18 -14.22
N SER A 272 8.29 -16.09 -14.33
CA SER A 272 8.99 -15.88 -15.61
C SER A 272 8.88 -17.05 -16.58
N SER A 273 8.64 -18.27 -16.09
CA SER A 273 8.46 -19.45 -16.95
C SER A 273 7.08 -19.49 -17.61
N HIS A 274 6.09 -18.78 -17.06
CA HIS A 274 4.73 -18.78 -17.59
C HIS A 274 4.57 -17.75 -18.74
N PRO A 275 4.03 -18.13 -19.92
CA PRO A 275 3.94 -17.26 -21.10
C PRO A 275 3.26 -15.90 -20.87
N SER A 276 2.29 -15.86 -19.96
CA SER A 276 1.60 -14.60 -19.62
C SER A 276 2.53 -13.56 -18.99
N PHE A 277 3.52 -13.98 -18.21
CA PHE A 277 4.46 -13.08 -17.52
C PHE A 277 5.85 -13.06 -18.14
N GLN A 278 6.04 -13.67 -19.32
CA GLN A 278 7.30 -13.51 -20.05
C GLN A 278 7.57 -12.03 -20.34
N GLN A 279 8.84 -11.65 -20.24
CA GLN A 279 9.35 -10.27 -20.33
C GLN A 279 8.89 -9.37 -19.17
N SER A 280 8.69 -9.94 -17.98
CA SER A 280 8.45 -9.14 -16.79
C SER A 280 9.54 -8.08 -16.57
N SER A 281 9.09 -6.93 -16.11
CA SER A 281 9.91 -5.78 -15.79
C SER A 281 10.93 -6.12 -14.70
N LYS A 282 12.09 -5.47 -14.79
CA LYS A 282 13.10 -5.48 -13.71
C LYS A 282 12.53 -4.93 -12.39
N LEU A 283 11.47 -4.14 -12.45
CA LEU A 283 10.78 -3.55 -11.31
C LEU A 283 10.26 -4.62 -10.32
N VAL A 284 9.73 -5.73 -10.85
CA VAL A 284 9.20 -6.85 -10.04
C VAL A 284 10.28 -7.41 -9.12
N TRP A 285 11.51 -7.50 -9.62
CA TRP A 285 12.66 -8.05 -8.90
C TRP A 285 13.26 -7.10 -7.87
N ALA A 286 13.00 -5.80 -8.03
CA ALA A 286 13.49 -4.75 -7.14
C ALA A 286 12.49 -4.39 -6.03
N LEU A 287 11.31 -5.04 -5.99
CA LEU A 287 10.30 -4.78 -4.97
C LEU A 287 10.83 -4.91 -3.52
N PRO A 288 11.69 -5.90 -3.18
CA PRO A 288 12.24 -5.99 -1.82
C PRO A 288 13.10 -4.80 -1.40
N GLU A 289 13.70 -4.08 -2.35
CA GLU A 289 14.47 -2.86 -2.10
C GLU A 289 13.59 -1.60 -2.16
N LEU A 290 12.62 -1.57 -3.08
CA LEU A 290 11.75 -0.41 -3.33
C LEU A 290 10.68 -0.19 -2.26
N THR A 291 10.34 -1.22 -1.48
CA THR A 291 9.32 -1.16 -0.42
C THR A 291 9.90 -1.24 0.99
N ARG A 292 11.19 -0.90 1.15
CA ARG A 292 11.84 -0.76 2.45
C ARG A 292 11.76 0.67 2.95
#